data_AF-A0A8J3A9P4-F1
#
_entry.id   AF-A0A8J3A9P4-F1
#
_cell.length_a   1.000
_cell.length_b   1.000
_cell.length_c   1.000
_cell.angle_alpha   90.00
_cell.angle_beta   90.00
_cell.angle_gamma   90.00
#
_symmetry.space_group_name_H-M   'P 1'
#
loop_
_entity.id
_entity.type
_entity.pdbx_description
1 polymer ?
#
loop_
_entity_poly.entity_id
_entity_poly.type
_entity_poly.pdbx_seq_one_letter_code
_entity_poly.pdbx_strand_id
1 'polypeptide(L)'
;MAPSAWQLILVAVIALLLFGGRGKISSIMGDFAKGIKSFRKGLADDDDDEDKQRLKEDKSTVYADDKVHEQEPAKKAGTSE
;
A
#
# COMPACT_ATOMS: atom_id res chain seq x y z
N MET A 1 -26.46 16.83 -23.58
CA MET A 1 -26.82 15.41 -23.43
C MET A 1 -25.61 14.74 -22.82
N ALA A 2 -25.64 14.47 -21.52
CA ALA A 2 -24.48 13.88 -20.85
C ALA A 2 -24.38 12.40 -21.23
N PRO A 3 -23.17 11.87 -21.48
CA PRO A 3 -23.00 10.44 -21.66
C PRO A 3 -23.51 9.73 -20.40
N SER A 4 -24.39 8.76 -20.57
CA SER A 4 -24.85 7.95 -19.45
C SER A 4 -23.69 7.14 -18.86
N ALA A 5 -23.85 6.73 -17.59
CA ALA A 5 -22.81 6.01 -16.85
C ALA A 5 -22.31 4.76 -17.60
N TRP A 6 -23.16 4.13 -18.40
CA TRP A 6 -22.81 2.97 -19.21
C TRP A 6 -21.74 3.27 -20.28
N GLN A 7 -21.82 4.43 -20.96
CA GLN A 7 -20.81 4.84 -21.93
C GLN A 7 -19.49 5.17 -21.23
N LEU A 8 -19.54 5.77 -20.04
CA LEU A 8 -18.32 6.09 -19.28
C LEU A 8 -17.55 4.82 -18.90
N ILE A 9 -18.26 3.75 -18.48
CA ILE A 9 -17.64 2.45 -18.19
C ILE A 9 -16.98 1.88 -19.44
N LEU A 10 -17.66 1.90 -20.58
CA LEU A 10 -17.12 1.39 -21.84
C LEU A 10 -15.85 2.13 -22.28
N VAL A 11 -15.85 3.46 -22.15
CA VAL A 11 -14.69 4.31 -22.44
C VAL A 11 -13.53 4.00 -21.48
N ALA A 12 -13.81 3.80 -20.20
CA ALA A 12 -12.79 3.45 -19.20
C ALA A 12 -12.10 2.12 -19.51
N VAL A 13 -12.85 1.10 -19.98
CA VAL A 13 -12.29 -0.20 -20.38
C VAL A 13 -11.33 -0.04 -21.57
N ILE A 14 -11.73 0.71 -22.60
CA ILE A 14 -10.88 0.98 -23.77
C ILE A 14 -9.61 1.75 -23.37
N ALA A 15 -9.76 2.76 -22.50
CA ALA A 15 -8.62 3.50 -21.96
C ALA A 15 -7.67 2.57 -21.19
N LEU A 16 -8.19 1.63 -20.39
CA LEU A 16 -7.37 0.67 -19.67
C LEU A 16 -6.64 -0.32 -20.61
N LEU A 17 -7.21 -0.67 -21.77
CA LEU A 17 -6.51 -1.49 -22.77
C LEU A 17 -5.37 -0.73 -23.47
N LEU A 18 -5.60 0.55 -23.80
CA LEU A 18 -4.61 1.40 -24.47
C LEU A 18 -3.49 1.86 -23.53
N PHE A 19 -3.85 2.17 -22.28
CA PHE A 19 -2.95 2.73 -21.29
C PHE A 19 -2.54 1.73 -20.20
N GLY A 20 -3.19 0.58 -20.05
CA GLY A 20 -2.86 -0.42 -19.03
C GLY A 20 -1.55 -1.18 -19.27
N GLY A 21 -0.85 -0.91 -20.36
CA GLY A 21 0.49 -1.42 -20.62
C GLY A 21 1.60 -0.64 -19.92
N ARG A 22 2.65 -1.36 -19.49
CA ARG A 22 3.98 -0.82 -19.13
C ARG A 22 4.02 0.15 -17.93
N GLY A 23 3.37 -0.18 -16.82
CA GLY A 23 3.71 0.27 -15.45
C GLY A 23 3.66 1.77 -15.12
N LYS A 24 3.55 2.67 -16.11
CA LYS A 24 3.56 4.13 -15.94
C LYS A 24 2.33 4.64 -15.18
N ILE A 25 1.21 3.92 -15.28
CA ILE A 25 -0.04 4.27 -14.58
C ILE A 25 0.14 4.07 -13.07
N SER A 26 0.92 3.08 -12.62
CA SER A 26 1.04 2.76 -11.19
C SER A 26 1.68 3.89 -10.39
N SER A 27 2.76 4.51 -10.91
CA SER A 27 3.41 5.64 -10.24
C SER A 27 2.48 6.86 -10.19
N ILE A 28 1.83 7.18 -11.31
CA ILE A 28 0.94 8.35 -11.43
C ILE A 28 -0.32 8.17 -10.57
N MET A 29 -0.90 6.97 -10.56
CA MET A 29 -2.04 6.61 -9.72
C MET A 29 -1.65 6.68 -8.22
N GLY A 30 -0.42 6.31 -7.87
CA GLY A 30 0.11 6.42 -6.51
C GLY A 30 0.23 7.88 -6.03
N ASP A 31 0.76 8.76 -6.87
CA ASP A 31 0.85 10.20 -6.56
C ASP A 31 -0.53 10.86 -6.52
N PHE A 32 -1.42 10.49 -7.43
CA PHE A 32 -2.81 10.95 -7.45
C PHE A 32 -3.60 10.47 -6.22
N ALA A 33 -3.41 9.22 -5.80
CA ALA A 33 -4.04 8.67 -4.59
C ALA A 33 -3.56 9.37 -3.32
N LYS A 34 -2.27 9.74 -3.23
CA LYS A 34 -1.76 10.56 -2.12
C LYS A 34 -2.39 11.95 -2.13
N GLY A 35 -2.52 12.59 -3.29
CA GLY A 35 -3.18 13.90 -3.44
C GLY A 35 -4.65 13.86 -2.97
N ILE A 36 -5.42 12.87 -3.44
CA ILE A 36 -6.82 12.68 -3.03
C ILE A 36 -6.91 12.33 -1.54
N LYS A 37 -6.02 11.49 -1.00
CA LYS A 37 -6.03 11.11 0.42
C LYS A 37 -5.74 12.30 1.33
N SER A 38 -4.79 13.16 0.98
CA SER A 38 -4.51 14.40 1.71
C SER A 38 -5.65 15.40 1.59
N PHE A 39 -6.29 15.50 0.43
CA PHE A 39 -7.48 16.33 0.25
C PHE A 39 -8.63 15.83 1.13
N ARG A 40 -8.95 14.53 1.08
CA ARG A 40 -10.00 13.94 1.92
C ARG A 40 -9.67 14.05 3.41
N LYS A 41 -8.40 13.87 3.80
CA LYS A 41 -7.98 14.05 5.19
C LYS A 41 -8.06 15.51 5.62
N GLY A 42 -7.76 16.48 4.75
CA GLY A 42 -7.93 17.90 5.04
C GLY A 42 -9.40 18.27 5.25
N LEU A 43 -10.30 17.79 4.38
CA LEU A 43 -11.74 17.99 4.59
C LEU A 43 -12.27 17.26 5.84
N ALA A 44 -11.77 16.05 6.10
CA ALA A 44 -12.19 15.28 7.26
C ALA A 44 -11.51 15.73 8.57
N ASP A 45 -10.45 16.52 8.56
CA ASP A 45 -9.90 17.14 9.78
C ASP A 45 -10.84 18.27 10.23
N ASP A 46 -11.40 19.04 9.28
CA ASP A 46 -12.45 20.04 9.56
C ASP A 46 -13.74 19.40 10.13
N ASP A 47 -14.01 18.11 9.83
CA ASP A 47 -15.17 17.36 10.31
C ASP A 47 -14.89 16.39 11.50
N ASP A 48 -13.64 15.91 11.70
CA ASP A 48 -13.26 14.86 12.69
C ASP A 48 -12.25 15.37 13.75
N ASP A 49 -12.18 16.67 14.07
CA ASP A 49 -11.34 17.19 15.17
C ASP A 49 -11.67 16.58 16.56
N GLU A 50 -12.75 15.80 16.68
CA GLU A 50 -13.14 15.13 17.93
C GLU A 50 -12.68 13.65 18.08
N ASP A 51 -12.33 12.91 17.01
CA ASP A 51 -12.24 11.43 17.11
C ASP A 51 -10.86 10.78 16.81
N LYS A 52 -9.88 11.49 16.22
CA LYS A 52 -8.65 10.84 15.69
C LYS A 52 -7.40 10.85 16.57
N GLN A 53 -7.46 11.30 17.82
CA GLN A 53 -6.31 11.22 18.74
C GLN A 53 -6.09 9.81 19.33
N ARG A 54 -6.99 8.84 19.14
CA ARG A 54 -6.91 7.51 19.79
C ARG A 54 -6.21 6.39 19.01
N LEU A 55 -5.81 6.58 17.76
CA LEU A 55 -5.33 5.48 16.89
C LEU A 55 -3.81 5.42 16.65
N LYS A 56 -3.01 6.29 17.28
CA LYS A 56 -1.54 6.33 17.06
C LYS A 56 -0.70 5.77 18.21
N GLU A 57 -1.30 5.28 19.29
CA GLU A 57 -0.58 4.82 20.48
C GLU A 57 -0.80 3.32 20.77
N ASP A 58 -0.71 2.45 19.77
CA ASP A 58 -0.63 1.00 20.01
C ASP A 58 0.12 0.24 18.89
N LYS A 59 1.35 0.66 18.59
CA LYS A 59 2.30 -0.19 17.85
C LYS A 59 3.75 0.10 18.19
N SER A 60 4.03 0.36 19.47
CA SER A 60 5.39 0.51 19.98
C SER A 60 5.57 -0.19 21.32
N THR A 61 5.09 -1.42 21.48
CA THR A 61 5.72 -2.44 22.32
C THR A 61 5.28 -3.81 21.81
N VAL A 62 6.10 -4.83 22.03
CA VAL A 62 5.93 -6.25 21.65
C VAL A 62 6.44 -6.60 20.24
N TYR A 63 7.32 -7.62 20.23
CA TYR A 63 8.10 -8.19 19.13
C TYR A 63 9.43 -7.51 18.79
N ALA A 64 10.26 -7.36 19.81
CA ALA A 64 11.70 -7.53 19.67
C ALA A 64 12.09 -8.86 20.33
N ASP A 65 11.91 -9.98 19.62
CA ASP A 65 12.65 -11.23 19.87
C ASP A 65 12.43 -12.20 18.70
N ASP A 66 13.33 -12.17 17.71
CA ASP A 66 13.63 -13.32 16.87
C ASP A 66 15.06 -13.14 16.31
N LYS A 67 16.05 -13.34 17.19
CA LYS A 67 17.30 -13.96 16.78
C LYS A 67 16.92 -15.43 16.61
N VAL A 68 17.19 -16.09 15.49
CA VAL A 68 18.47 -16.76 15.28
C VAL A 68 18.77 -16.88 13.77
N HIS A 69 19.97 -16.42 13.43
CA HIS A 69 20.70 -16.73 12.21
C HIS A 69 20.79 -18.25 12.00
N GLU A 70 20.09 -18.77 10.98
CA GLU A 70 20.38 -20.08 10.39
C GLU A 70 21.26 -19.86 9.15
N GLN A 71 22.57 -19.77 9.36
CA GLN A 71 23.58 -20.03 8.32
C GLN A 71 24.83 -20.65 8.95
N GLU A 72 24.88 -21.98 9.01
CA GLU A 72 26.13 -22.72 8.90
C GLU A 72 25.87 -24.14 8.36
N PRO A 73 26.24 -24.44 7.10
CA PRO A 73 26.47 -25.81 6.68
C PRO A 73 27.95 -26.01 6.39
N ALA A 74 28.77 -26.25 7.42
CA ALA A 74 30.16 -26.65 7.21
C ALA A 74 30.80 -27.37 8.40
N LYS A 75 30.57 -28.69 8.51
CA LYS A 75 31.61 -29.71 8.23
C LYS A 75 31.21 -31.07 8.81
N LYS A 76 31.38 -32.06 7.94
CA LYS A 76 31.22 -33.47 8.20
C LYS A 76 32.19 -33.97 9.26
N ALA A 77 31.66 -34.91 10.03
CA ALA A 77 32.32 -35.82 10.95
C ALA A 77 33.64 -36.40 10.42
N GLY A 78 34.63 -36.40 11.31
CA GLY A 78 35.82 -37.23 11.26
C GLY A 78 36.44 -37.30 12.65
N THR A 79 36.73 -38.52 13.12
CA THR A 79 37.43 -38.89 14.37
C THR A 79 36.61 -38.59 15.64
N SER A 80 36.45 -39.45 16.65
CA SER A 80 37.06 -40.68 17.17
C SER A 80 36.01 -41.21 18.16
N GLU A 81 35.56 -42.46 18.13
CA GLU A 81 36.10 -43.64 18.82
C GLU A 81 35.33 -44.88 18.33
#